data_AF-A0A3G8Y0X8-F1
#
_entry.id   AF-A0A3G8Y0X8-F1
#
_cell.length_a   1.000
_cell.length_b   1.000
_cell.length_c   1.000
_cell.angle_alpha   90.00
_cell.angle_beta   90.00
_cell.angle_gamma   90.00
#
_symmetry.space_group_name_H-M   'P 1'
#
loop_
_entity.id
_entity.type
_entity.pdbx_description
1 polymer ?
#
loop_
_entity_poly.entity_id
_entity_poly.type
_entity_poly.pdbx_seq_one_letter_code
_entity_poly.pdbx_strand_id
1 'polypeptide(L)'
;MKKSTIFSLLFLSFIVFSTLSFTSSKKVIAVVFNKEMTRQDLISLQKNLKEKNIILVFNKMKFSRNKLSYIDFSIDFGDGFSGTSKSEISKSKEIGFIRDYNDSAEQPFVVGNIK
;
A
#
# COMPACT_ATOMS: atom_id res chain seq x y z
N MET A 1 65.94 25.02 22.06
CA MET A 1 64.47 25.21 22.08
C MET A 1 64.05 25.97 20.82
N LYS A 2 63.52 25.30 19.78
CA LYS A 2 62.97 25.93 18.57
C LYS A 2 61.47 25.68 18.56
N LYS A 3 60.67 26.76 18.56
CA LYS A 3 59.21 26.71 18.60
C LYS A 3 58.69 26.39 17.19
N SER A 4 57.98 25.27 17.09
CA SER A 4 57.19 24.86 15.93
C SER A 4 55.93 25.71 15.87
N THR A 5 55.69 26.39 14.76
CA THR A 5 54.41 27.06 14.49
C THR A 5 53.79 26.45 13.25
N ILE A 6 52.98 25.41 13.48
CA ILE A 6 52.03 24.89 12.50
C ILE A 6 50.71 25.57 12.85
N PHE A 7 50.12 26.34 11.93
CA PHE A 7 48.69 26.64 12.02
C PHE A 7 48.03 26.35 10.68
N SER A 8 47.20 25.32 10.75
CA SER A 8 46.55 24.60 9.68
C SER A 8 45.51 25.46 8.97
N LEU A 9 45.45 25.31 7.64
CA LEU A 9 44.40 25.77 6.74
C LEU A 9 43.01 25.47 7.32
N LEU A 10 42.21 26.50 7.58
CA LEU A 10 40.77 26.37 7.80
C LEU A 10 40.09 26.21 6.44
N PHE A 11 39.81 24.97 6.06
CA PHE A 11 38.98 24.63 4.91
C PHE A 11 37.51 24.75 5.32
N LEU A 12 36.87 25.87 5.00
CA LEU A 12 35.44 26.08 5.26
C LEU A 12 34.64 25.35 4.18
N SER A 13 34.22 24.11 4.44
CA SER A 13 33.37 23.35 3.52
C SER A 13 31.95 23.91 3.53
N PHE A 14 31.57 24.63 2.47
CA PHE A 14 30.18 24.93 2.17
C PHE A 14 29.48 23.65 1.68
N ILE A 15 28.72 22.99 2.57
CA ILE A 15 27.83 21.90 2.16
C ILE A 15 26.50 22.54 1.74
N VAL A 16 26.31 22.69 0.43
CA VAL A 16 25.01 23.05 -0.13
C VAL A 16 24.14 21.79 -0.09
N PHE A 17 23.31 21.66 0.93
CA PHE A 17 22.32 20.60 1.03
C PHE A 17 21.19 20.91 0.04
N SER A 18 21.30 20.41 -1.19
CA SER A 18 20.22 20.47 -2.18
C SER A 18 19.07 19.61 -1.68
N THR A 19 17.98 20.22 -1.22
CA THR A 19 16.75 19.50 -0.90
C THR A 19 16.19 18.90 -2.19
N LEU A 20 16.30 17.59 -2.34
CA LEU A 20 15.59 16.83 -3.38
C LEU A 20 14.08 16.99 -3.13
N SER A 21 13.41 17.78 -3.97
CA SER A 21 11.96 17.87 -3.96
C SER A 21 11.40 16.58 -4.55
N PHE A 22 10.93 15.68 -3.69
CA PHE A 22 10.18 14.50 -4.10
C PHE A 22 8.79 14.96 -4.55
N THR A 23 8.54 14.89 -5.86
CA THR A 23 7.21 15.08 -6.42
C THR A 23 6.40 13.83 -6.07
N SER A 24 5.49 13.96 -5.10
CA SER A 24 4.58 12.89 -4.70
C SER A 24 3.52 12.70 -5.80
N SER A 25 3.80 11.80 -6.74
CA SER A 25 2.73 11.20 -7.53
C SER A 25 1.86 10.40 -6.56
N LYS A 26 0.61 10.82 -6.32
CA LYS A 26 -0.32 10.11 -5.42
C LYS A 26 -0.47 8.65 -5.87
N LYS A 27 0.23 7.74 -5.19
CA LYS A 27 0.13 6.30 -5.39
C LYS A 27 -0.82 5.81 -4.30
N VAL A 28 -2.10 5.69 -4.63
CA VAL A 28 -3.11 5.07 -3.75
C VAL A 28 -3.59 3.80 -4.41
N ILE A 29 -3.64 2.71 -3.66
CA ILE A 29 -4.21 1.44 -4.12
C ILE A 29 -5.46 1.21 -3.28
N ALA A 30 -6.62 1.27 -3.93
CA ALA A 30 -7.91 1.02 -3.30
C ALA A 30 -8.66 -0.04 -4.08
N VAL A 31 -9.15 -1.06 -3.39
CA VAL A 31 -9.93 -2.15 -3.96
C VAL A 31 -11.16 -2.36 -3.10
N VAL A 32 -12.33 -2.39 -3.74
CA VAL A 32 -13.61 -2.69 -3.09
C VAL A 32 -14.24 -3.89 -3.77
N PHE A 33 -14.50 -4.93 -2.98
CA PHE A 33 -15.20 -6.12 -3.44
C PHE A 33 -16.71 -5.86 -3.46
N ASN A 34 -17.32 -6.04 -4.62
CA ASN A 34 -18.75 -5.84 -4.81
C ASN A 34 -19.43 -7.10 -5.37
N LYS A 35 -20.76 -7.10 -5.36
CA LYS A 35 -21.57 -8.27 -5.75
C LYS A 35 -21.44 -8.67 -7.21
N GLU A 36 -21.12 -7.71 -8.08
CA GLU A 36 -21.09 -7.93 -9.52
C GLU A 36 -19.74 -8.51 -9.99
N MET A 37 -18.71 -8.50 -9.12
CA MET A 37 -17.43 -9.13 -9.42
C MET A 37 -17.59 -10.64 -9.63
N THR A 38 -17.10 -11.11 -10.76
CA THR A 38 -17.04 -12.52 -11.10
C THR A 38 -15.77 -13.16 -10.54
N ARG A 39 -15.72 -14.50 -10.54
CA ARG A 39 -14.48 -15.23 -10.22
C ARG A 39 -13.32 -14.83 -11.14
N GLN A 40 -13.60 -14.54 -12.41
CA GLN A 40 -12.57 -14.13 -13.37
C GLN A 40 -12.01 -12.75 -13.05
N ASP A 41 -12.87 -11.81 -12.62
CA ASP A 41 -12.45 -10.48 -12.19
C ASP A 41 -11.51 -10.55 -10.98
N LEU A 42 -11.86 -11.39 -9.99
CA LEU A 42 -11.05 -11.58 -8.80
C LEU A 42 -9.68 -12.21 -9.10
N ILE A 43 -9.63 -13.21 -9.99
CA ILE A 43 -8.36 -13.81 -10.45
C ILE A 43 -7.52 -12.77 -11.20
N SER A 44 -8.15 -11.97 -12.05
CA SER A 44 -7.47 -10.93 -12.82
C SER A 44 -6.91 -9.85 -11.90
N LEU A 45 -7.69 -9.43 -10.89
CA LEU A 45 -7.25 -8.53 -9.83
C LEU A 45 -6.04 -9.10 -9.08
N GLN A 46 -6.10 -10.36 -8.65
CA GLN A 46 -5.00 -11.02 -7.96
C GLN A 46 -3.71 -11.00 -8.80
N LYS A 47 -3.81 -11.28 -10.10
CA LYS A 47 -2.67 -11.22 -11.03
C LYS A 47 -2.12 -9.80 -11.16
N ASN A 48 -2.98 -8.82 -11.38
CA ASN A 48 -2.59 -7.41 -11.54
C ASN A 48 -1.88 -6.85 -10.29
N LEU A 49 -2.29 -7.30 -9.09
CA LEU A 49 -1.64 -6.93 -7.84
C LEU A 49 -0.28 -7.62 -7.70
N LYS A 50 -0.20 -8.91 -8.07
CA LYS A 50 1.07 -9.65 -8.02
C LYS A 50 2.15 -9.02 -8.91
N GLU A 51 1.78 -8.48 -10.08
CA GLU A 51 2.69 -7.72 -10.96
C GLU A 51 3.24 -6.44 -10.30
N LYS A 52 2.60 -5.95 -9.25
CA LYS A 52 3.03 -4.80 -8.43
C LYS A 52 3.73 -5.22 -7.13
N ASN A 53 4.10 -6.50 -6.99
CA ASN A 53 4.62 -7.10 -5.75
C ASN A 53 3.63 -7.08 -4.57
N ILE A 54 2.33 -7.04 -4.86
CA ILE A 54 1.26 -7.08 -3.85
C ILE A 54 0.61 -8.46 -3.90
N ILE A 55 0.62 -9.17 -2.78
CA ILE A 55 0.13 -10.54 -2.69
C ILE A 55 -1.29 -10.51 -2.11
N LEU A 56 -2.28 -10.68 -2.98
CA LEU A 56 -3.66 -10.95 -2.57
C LEU A 56 -3.91 -12.46 -2.58
N VAL A 57 -4.44 -13.00 -1.49
CA VAL A 57 -4.86 -14.41 -1.38
C VAL A 57 -6.34 -14.44 -1.03
N PHE A 58 -7.12 -15.20 -1.78
CA PHE A 58 -8.51 -15.49 -1.44
C PHE A 58 -8.59 -16.84 -0.72
N ASN A 59 -8.72 -16.81 0.60
CA ASN A 59 -8.86 -18.02 1.43
C ASN A 59 -10.21 -18.69 1.17
N LYS A 60 -11.27 -17.89 0.95
CA LYS A 60 -12.61 -18.38 0.63
C LYS A 60 -13.39 -17.36 -0.17
N MET A 61 -14.09 -17.82 -1.20
CA MET A 61 -15.05 -17.03 -1.96
C MET A 61 -16.34 -17.81 -2.09
N LYS A 62 -17.49 -17.16 -1.89
CA LYS A 62 -18.79 -17.74 -2.21
C LYS A 62 -19.52 -16.86 -3.21
N PHE A 63 -20.22 -17.52 -4.11
CA PHE A 63 -21.08 -16.88 -5.09
C PHE A 63 -22.50 -17.38 -4.90
N SER A 64 -23.48 -16.48 -4.99
CA SER A 64 -24.90 -16.81 -5.01
C SER A 64 -25.51 -16.22 -6.27
N ARG A 65 -26.16 -17.06 -7.09
CA ARG A 65 -26.70 -16.65 -8.40
C ARG A 65 -25.66 -15.90 -9.26
N ASN A 66 -24.44 -16.45 -9.31
CA ASN A 66 -23.25 -15.88 -9.99
C ASN A 66 -22.75 -14.53 -9.46
N LYS A 67 -23.26 -14.05 -8.32
CA LYS A 67 -22.82 -12.81 -7.67
C LYS A 67 -21.96 -13.11 -6.45
N LEU A 68 -20.89 -12.36 -6.25
CA LEU A 68 -20.05 -12.50 -5.06
C LEU A 68 -20.89 -12.21 -3.81
N SER A 69 -20.97 -13.18 -2.90
CA SER A 69 -21.77 -13.08 -1.67
C SER A 69 -20.93 -13.10 -0.40
N TYR A 70 -19.72 -13.66 -0.46
CA TYR A 70 -18.81 -13.72 0.67
C TYR A 70 -17.37 -13.76 0.18
N ILE A 71 -16.50 -13.09 0.94
CA ILE A 71 -15.06 -13.10 0.72
C ILE A 71 -14.31 -13.26 2.04
N ASP A 72 -13.23 -14.04 1.99
CA ASP A 72 -12.19 -14.17 3.01
C ASP A 72 -10.86 -14.03 2.27
N PHE A 73 -10.09 -13.02 2.63
CA PHE A 73 -8.86 -12.68 1.94
C PHE A 73 -7.76 -12.20 2.88
N SER A 74 -6.53 -12.33 2.38
CA SER A 74 -5.30 -11.83 2.98
C SER A 74 -4.57 -10.99 1.96
N ILE A 75 -4.00 -9.87 2.39
CA ILE A 75 -3.25 -8.94 1.54
C ILE A 75 -1.90 -8.64 2.19
N ASP A 76 -0.85 -8.63 1.38
CA ASP A 76 0.49 -8.17 1.74
C ASP A 76 1.00 -7.23 0.64
N PHE A 77 1.35 -6.00 1.03
CA PHE A 77 1.82 -4.96 0.11
C PHE A 77 3.33 -5.03 -0.16
N GLY A 78 4.07 -5.90 0.52
CA GLY A 78 5.53 -6.05 0.38
C GLY A 78 6.34 -4.89 0.98
N ASP A 79 5.67 -3.94 1.65
CA ASP A 79 6.25 -2.75 2.29
C ASP A 79 6.11 -2.78 3.82
N GLY A 80 5.82 -3.97 4.39
CA GLY A 80 5.55 -4.17 5.80
C GLY A 80 4.08 -4.04 6.19
N PHE A 81 3.21 -3.54 5.31
CA PHE A 81 1.76 -3.53 5.54
C PHE A 81 1.11 -4.81 5.01
N SER A 82 0.41 -5.51 5.91
CA SER A 82 -0.38 -6.69 5.58
C SER A 82 -1.62 -6.77 6.46
N GLY A 83 -2.62 -7.51 6.02
CA GLY A 83 -3.86 -7.67 6.77
C GLY A 83 -4.76 -8.76 6.20
N THR A 84 -5.79 -9.09 6.95
CA THR A 84 -6.79 -10.07 6.55
C THR A 84 -8.19 -9.54 6.85
N SER A 85 -9.16 -9.95 6.06
CA SER A 85 -10.56 -9.69 6.38
C SER A 85 -11.46 -10.75 5.77
N LYS A 86 -12.60 -10.96 6.42
CA LYS A 86 -13.66 -11.81 5.94
C LYS A 86 -15.00 -11.12 6.18
N SER A 87 -15.86 -11.14 5.16
CA SER A 87 -17.18 -10.53 5.26
C SER A 87 -18.13 -11.09 4.22
N GLU A 88 -19.43 -11.01 4.54
CA GLU A 88 -20.46 -11.05 3.52
C GLU A 88 -20.42 -9.76 2.69
N ILE A 89 -20.75 -9.88 1.40
CA ILE A 89 -20.88 -8.74 0.50
C ILE A 89 -22.33 -8.27 0.53
N SER A 90 -22.53 -7.02 0.95
CA SER A 90 -23.83 -6.34 0.96
C SER A 90 -23.73 -5.01 0.20
N LYS A 91 -24.85 -4.32 0.02
CA LYS A 91 -24.86 -2.93 -0.50
C LYS A 91 -24.61 -1.88 0.58
N SER A 92 -24.64 -2.30 1.85
CA SER A 92 -24.58 -1.41 3.02
C SER A 92 -23.18 -1.29 3.62
N LYS A 93 -22.21 -2.02 3.07
CA LYS A 93 -20.82 -2.05 3.55
C LYS A 93 -19.90 -2.13 2.35
N GLU A 94 -18.83 -1.36 2.38
CA GLU A 94 -17.74 -1.49 1.41
C GLU A 94 -16.65 -2.34 2.04
N ILE A 95 -16.45 -3.54 1.50
CA ILE A 95 -15.43 -4.47 1.98
C ILE A 95 -14.26 -4.45 1.01
N GLY A 96 -13.07 -4.20 1.51
CA GLY A 96 -11.92 -3.98 0.65
C GLY A 96 -10.63 -3.72 1.39
N PHE A 97 -9.71 -3.07 0.70
CA PHE A 97 -8.47 -2.59 1.29
C PHE A 97 -8.00 -1.32 0.61
N ILE A 98 -7.27 -0.51 1.38
CA ILE A 98 -6.67 0.74 0.93
C ILE A 98 -5.22 0.76 1.42
N ARG A 99 -4.31 1.17 0.54
CA ARG A 99 -2.94 1.55 0.86
C ARG A 99 -2.65 2.90 0.23
N ASP A 100 -2.45 3.90 1.06
CA ASP A 100 -2.06 5.24 0.66
C ASP A 100 -0.57 5.45 0.97
N TYR A 101 0.25 5.54 -0.08
CA TYR A 101 1.70 5.70 0.04
C TYR A 101 2.14 7.15 0.28
N ASN A 102 1.22 8.11 0.44
CA ASN A 102 1.58 9.47 0.80
C ASN A 102 2.02 9.55 2.27
N ASP A 103 3.14 10.22 2.54
CA ASP A 103 3.68 10.41 3.91
C ASP A 103 2.72 11.15 4.85
N SER A 104 1.82 11.96 4.28
CA SER A 104 0.81 12.73 5.02
C SER A 104 -0.55 12.03 5.12
N ALA A 105 -0.66 10.76 4.76
CA ALA A 105 -1.93 10.04 4.81
C ALA A 105 -2.37 9.84 6.28
N GLU A 106 -3.57 10.32 6.62
CA GLU A 106 -4.17 10.09 7.95
C GLU A 106 -4.35 8.60 8.24
N GLN A 107 -4.72 7.84 7.20
CA GLN A 107 -4.92 6.40 7.28
C GLN A 107 -4.16 5.71 6.13
N PRO A 108 -2.87 5.39 6.33
CA PRO A 108 -2.02 4.85 5.27
C PRO A 108 -2.41 3.43 4.84
N PHE A 109 -3.17 2.71 5.66
CA PHE A 109 -3.55 1.32 5.42
C PHE A 109 -4.88 0.97 6.10
N VAL A 110 -5.77 0.30 5.36
CA VAL A 110 -7.06 -0.22 5.84
C VAL A 110 -7.36 -1.56 5.19
N VAL A 111 -7.89 -2.51 5.95
CA VAL A 111 -8.39 -3.80 5.44
C VAL A 111 -9.71 -4.14 6.12
N GLY A 112 -10.68 -4.58 5.33
CA GLY A 112 -12.00 -4.97 5.79
C GLY A 112 -13.06 -3.92 5.49
N ASN A 113 -13.83 -3.50 6.49
CA ASN A 113 -14.89 -2.53 6.28
C ASN A 113 -14.27 -1.12 6.12
N ILE A 114 -14.32 -0.59 4.91
CA ILE A 114 -13.76 0.73 4.58
C ILE A 114 -14.84 1.83 4.55
N LYS A 115 -16.13 1.46 4.54
CA LYS A 115 -17.26 2.40 4.62
C LYS A 115 -18.56 1.71 5.01
#